data_AF-A0A5Q0H1U8-F1
#
_entry.id   AF-A0A5Q0H1U8-F1
#
_cell.length_a   1.000
_cell.length_b   1.000
_cell.length_c   1.000
_cell.angle_alpha   90.00
_cell.angle_beta   90.00
_cell.angle_gamma   90.00
#
_symmetry.space_group_name_H-M   'P 1'
#
loop_
_entity.id
_entity.type
_entity.pdbx_description
1 polymer ?
#
loop_
_entity_poly.entity_id
_entity_poly.type
_entity_poly.pdbx_seq_one_letter_code
_entity_poly.pdbx_strand_id
1 'polypeptide(L)'
;MSNADVRTTFIRMPERPAGAPAGEWATGLFKKLEPLPSGRKPLRVVVAGGGPVGLSFACALRAMMGDQVEVRVHDRRWRRRGSRVVWLGEAEGNFRREQVVTLQGNVWSTLPHLVQERLFAEGRFGEMWPLGPDSPAERGRPRNIRIRWIEDCLLDMAQDVYGIELVPGRFEVPATWGGTDILVVADGANSPTREALREHFGTPDRDFYSVDGEQLVETVLGIRVKGVFPDEHTVPLTVCQNRYLFNSLGGGFINMRLTAEEASEVVAIGEDGPVECIAKFRCTVLPRGGRFVCDRHRAIFKPSVDRLSFLWPRVLEGARFFGAGPQDVLGITVFRLGMTQNARFTAQLGPEAFGFLVGDAANSLHFWPGRGLNTGVKSALSLAGTLRSRWRGRPFRAADFSGHEGLMQQLQYREKSRAWTTMLMPDEDGVPRGIEARLRDGLRGSGDRAALTAVLWERVRAVKARLAGRMGALPPDEWYLRRIAGLHLKTLRQLVETGPWITREIGGDEVAVEVDFPESYTLGPASSPVPALPPLVPRVDSEQTVLRSVRDVLPVANR
;
A
#
# COMPACT_ATOMS: atom_id res chain seq x y z
N MET A 1 39.98 26.46 -13.48
CA MET A 1 39.75 27.47 -12.44
C MET A 1 38.73 26.91 -11.45
N SER A 2 39.18 26.77 -10.20
CA SER A 2 38.51 26.41 -8.93
C SER A 2 37.25 25.53 -8.91
N ASN A 3 37.44 24.34 -8.31
CA ASN A 3 36.42 23.53 -7.64
C ASN A 3 35.65 24.36 -6.59
N ALA A 4 34.32 24.29 -6.62
CA ALA A 4 33.47 24.73 -5.52
C ALA A 4 32.77 23.52 -4.89
N ASP A 5 33.19 23.23 -3.66
CA ASP A 5 32.65 22.25 -2.73
C ASP A 5 31.13 22.41 -2.53
N VAL A 6 30.36 21.38 -2.87
CA VAL A 6 29.01 21.19 -2.35
C VAL A 6 29.13 20.47 -1.01
N ARG A 7 29.22 21.24 0.09
CA ARG A 7 29.14 20.70 1.44
C ARG A 7 27.74 20.16 1.69
N THR A 8 27.64 18.84 1.85
CA THR A 8 26.47 18.14 2.35
C THR A 8 26.21 18.59 3.79
N THR A 9 25.15 19.37 4.03
CA THR A 9 24.73 19.74 5.38
C THR A 9 24.14 18.52 6.07
N PHE A 10 24.96 17.81 6.84
CA PHE A 10 24.48 16.78 7.76
C PHE A 10 23.66 17.46 8.85
N ILE A 11 22.37 17.16 8.93
CA ILE A 11 21.57 17.45 10.12
C ILE A 11 22.05 16.49 11.21
N ARG A 12 22.99 16.97 12.03
CA ARG A 12 23.44 16.29 13.24
C ARG A 12 22.27 16.31 14.23
N MET A 13 21.63 15.16 14.45
CA MET A 13 20.72 15.04 15.59
C MET A 13 21.51 15.31 16.87
N PRO A 14 20.93 16.00 17.87
CA PRO A 14 21.63 16.24 19.13
C PRO A 14 22.08 14.90 19.71
N GLU A 15 23.38 14.80 20.00
CA GLU A 15 23.95 13.65 20.68
C GLU A 15 23.31 13.52 22.06
N ARG A 16 22.82 12.33 22.38
CA ARG A 16 22.29 11.99 23.70
C ARG A 16 23.43 12.12 24.71
N PRO A 17 23.25 12.78 25.87
CA PRO A 17 24.28 12.78 26.90
C PRO A 17 24.56 11.33 27.32
N ALA A 18 25.83 10.92 27.26
CA ALA A 18 26.25 9.61 27.73
C ALA A 18 25.99 9.53 29.25
N GLY A 19 25.15 8.58 29.67
CA GLY A 19 24.92 8.29 31.10
C GLY A 19 23.54 8.64 31.67
N ALA A 20 22.59 9.14 30.87
CA ALA A 20 21.21 9.26 31.36
C ALA A 20 20.57 7.85 31.46
N PRO A 21 20.09 7.40 32.64
CA PRO A 21 19.30 6.18 32.74
C PRO A 21 18.07 6.30 31.83
N ALA A 22 17.51 5.17 31.39
CA ALA A 22 16.26 5.15 30.64
C ALA A 22 15.15 5.79 31.51
N GLY A 23 15.03 7.11 31.40
CA GLY A 23 14.23 7.92 32.32
C GLY A 23 12.76 7.56 32.25
N GLU A 24 12.10 7.74 33.39
CA GLU A 24 10.74 7.39 33.78
C GLU A 24 9.59 7.96 32.90
N TRP A 25 9.88 8.51 31.72
CA TRP A 25 8.87 9.06 30.81
C TRP A 25 8.03 7.97 30.11
N ALA A 26 8.55 6.75 29.99
CA ALA A 26 7.81 5.61 29.43
C ALA A 26 7.06 4.78 30.50
N THR A 27 7.43 4.88 31.78
CA THR A 27 6.91 4.00 32.84
C THR A 27 5.59 4.47 33.44
N GLY A 28 5.23 5.75 33.31
CA GLY A 28 3.94 6.29 33.79
C GLY A 28 2.77 6.17 32.80
N LEU A 29 3.04 5.66 31.60
CA LEU A 29 2.14 5.70 30.45
C LEU A 29 1.24 4.46 30.33
N PHE A 30 1.50 3.44 31.16
CA PHE A 30 0.76 2.20 31.17
C PHE A 30 0.20 1.98 32.57
N LYS A 31 -1.12 2.05 32.73
CA LYS A 31 -1.73 1.28 33.81
C LYS A 31 -1.53 -0.18 33.43
N LYS A 32 -0.60 -0.85 34.12
CA LYS A 32 -0.38 -2.29 33.94
C LYS A 32 -1.75 -2.97 34.09
N LEU A 33 -2.16 -3.71 33.05
CA LEU A 33 -3.22 -4.69 33.21
C LEU A 33 -2.89 -5.53 34.44
N GLU A 34 -3.93 -5.97 35.17
CA GLU A 34 -3.69 -6.83 36.32
C GLU A 34 -2.71 -7.94 35.92
N PRO A 35 -1.62 -8.12 36.68
CA PRO A 35 -0.65 -9.16 36.38
C PRO A 35 -1.37 -10.50 36.30
N LEU A 36 -0.90 -11.37 35.41
CA LEU A 36 -1.45 -12.73 35.31
C LEU A 36 -1.49 -13.34 36.72
N PRO A 37 -2.61 -13.99 37.11
CA PRO A 37 -2.68 -14.72 38.36
C PRO A 37 -1.45 -15.63 38.53
N SER A 38 -0.91 -15.68 39.75
CA SER A 38 0.31 -16.43 40.07
C SER A 38 0.29 -17.85 39.48
N GLY A 39 1.33 -18.21 38.71
CA GLY A 39 1.48 -19.53 38.08
C GLY A 39 1.12 -19.61 36.59
N ARG A 40 0.63 -18.52 35.97
CA ARG A 40 0.36 -18.48 34.53
C ARG A 40 1.54 -17.94 33.74
N LYS A 41 1.90 -18.63 32.65
CA LYS A 41 2.94 -18.20 31.71
C LYS A 41 2.41 -17.07 30.80
N PRO A 42 3.25 -16.11 30.40
CA PRO A 42 2.88 -15.15 29.37
C PRO A 42 2.64 -15.88 28.04
N LEU A 43 1.77 -15.32 27.19
CA LEU A 43 1.56 -15.81 25.84
C LEU A 43 2.79 -15.50 25.00
N ARG A 44 3.41 -16.50 24.36
CA ARG A 44 4.62 -16.31 23.53
C ARG A 44 4.26 -16.30 22.06
N VAL A 45 4.49 -15.15 21.44
CA VAL A 45 4.09 -14.87 20.05
C VAL A 45 5.31 -14.53 19.22
N VAL A 46 5.48 -15.26 18.12
CA VAL A 46 6.49 -14.97 17.10
C VAL A 46 5.80 -14.43 15.86
N VAL A 47 6.33 -13.35 15.30
CA VAL A 47 5.85 -12.72 14.07
C VAL A 47 6.94 -12.83 13.01
N ALA A 48 6.65 -13.53 11.93
CA ALA A 48 7.48 -13.56 10.73
C ALA A 48 7.06 -12.42 9.80
N GLY A 49 7.86 -11.35 9.74
CA GLY A 49 7.61 -10.17 8.92
C GLY A 49 7.31 -8.92 9.75
N GLY A 50 8.18 -7.91 9.64
CA GLY A 50 8.08 -6.62 10.32
C GLY A 50 7.53 -5.50 9.44
N GLY A 51 6.75 -5.84 8.40
CA GLY A 51 6.02 -4.84 7.61
C GLY A 51 4.86 -4.21 8.38
N PRO A 52 4.08 -3.32 7.74
CA PRO A 52 2.97 -2.62 8.38
C PRO A 52 2.00 -3.54 9.13
N VAL A 53 1.64 -4.69 8.56
CA VAL A 53 0.69 -5.63 9.17
C VAL A 53 1.27 -6.32 10.39
N GLY A 54 2.48 -6.89 10.29
CA GLY A 54 3.12 -7.59 11.41
C GLY A 54 3.41 -6.67 12.60
N LEU A 55 3.88 -5.45 12.33
CA LEU A 55 4.08 -4.46 13.39
C LEU A 55 2.76 -3.92 13.96
N SER A 56 1.72 -3.74 13.13
CA SER A 56 0.38 -3.34 13.63
C SER A 56 -0.19 -4.39 14.56
N PHE A 57 -0.10 -5.68 14.19
CA PHE A 57 -0.47 -6.80 15.06
C PHE A 57 0.28 -6.76 16.38
N ALA A 58 1.62 -6.69 16.32
CA ALA A 58 2.47 -6.74 17.50
C ALA A 58 2.19 -5.56 18.47
N CYS A 59 2.07 -4.34 17.93
CA CYS A 59 1.73 -3.15 18.71
C CYS A 59 0.32 -3.25 19.30
N ALA A 60 -0.68 -3.71 18.52
CA ALA A 60 -2.05 -3.86 19.00
C ALA A 60 -2.17 -4.92 20.10
N LEU A 61 -1.48 -6.07 19.94
CA LEU A 61 -1.49 -7.12 20.93
C LEU A 61 -0.83 -6.68 22.24
N ARG A 62 0.33 -6.02 22.17
CA ARG A 62 0.97 -5.41 23.36
C ARG A 62 0.09 -4.33 23.97
N ALA A 63 -0.59 -3.52 23.16
CA ALA A 63 -1.54 -2.53 23.66
C ALA A 63 -2.69 -3.19 24.44
N MET A 64 -3.20 -4.34 23.96
CA MET A 64 -4.31 -5.05 24.58
C MET A 64 -3.95 -5.91 25.80
N MET A 65 -2.72 -6.43 25.86
CA MET A 65 -2.34 -7.48 26.82
C MET A 65 -1.17 -7.08 27.74
N GLY A 66 -0.44 -6.00 27.46
CA GLY A 66 0.69 -5.57 28.29
C GLY A 66 1.68 -6.70 28.55
N ASP A 67 2.08 -6.89 29.81
CA ASP A 67 3.06 -7.90 30.23
C ASP A 67 2.52 -9.35 30.19
N GLN A 68 1.25 -9.56 29.85
CA GLN A 68 0.68 -10.91 29.71
C GLN A 68 1.10 -11.60 28.38
N VAL A 69 1.83 -10.91 27.52
CA VAL A 69 2.30 -11.42 26.22
C VAL A 69 3.75 -11.03 25.97
N GLU A 70 4.54 -11.98 25.49
CA GLU A 70 5.88 -11.78 24.95
C GLU A 70 5.80 -11.84 23.43
N VAL A 71 6.20 -10.76 22.76
CA VAL A 71 6.13 -10.65 21.30
C VAL A 71 7.54 -10.50 20.73
N ARG A 72 7.88 -11.38 19.79
CA ARG A 72 9.11 -11.34 19.01
C ARG A 72 8.80 -11.16 17.53
N VAL A 73 9.41 -10.16 16.89
CA VAL A 73 9.20 -9.88 15.45
C VAL A 73 10.51 -10.04 14.69
N HIS A 74 10.46 -10.85 13.63
CA HIS A 74 11.59 -11.07 12.71
C HIS A 74 11.38 -10.31 11.40
N ASP A 75 12.39 -9.57 10.94
CA ASP A 75 12.42 -9.04 9.57
C ASP A 75 13.84 -9.00 9.01
N ARG A 76 14.01 -9.55 7.80
CA ARG A 76 15.28 -9.57 7.08
C ARG A 76 15.74 -8.19 6.61
N ARG A 77 14.86 -7.20 6.59
CA ARG A 77 15.13 -5.82 6.13
C ARG A 77 15.64 -4.92 7.25
N TRP A 78 15.94 -5.49 8.41
CA TRP A 78 16.44 -4.77 9.57
C TRP A 78 17.90 -5.08 9.85
N ARG A 79 18.51 -4.22 10.67
CA ARG A 79 19.81 -4.44 11.31
C ARG A 79 19.84 -3.83 12.70
N ARG A 80 20.81 -4.24 13.50
CA ARG A 80 21.14 -3.55 14.75
C ARG A 80 22.06 -2.37 14.46
N ARG A 81 21.76 -1.22 15.08
CA ARG A 81 22.62 -0.03 15.12
C ARG A 81 22.69 0.44 16.57
N GLY A 82 23.77 0.06 17.25
CA GLY A 82 23.86 0.22 18.71
C GLY A 82 22.76 -0.59 19.41
N SER A 83 22.01 0.08 20.29
CA SER A 83 20.88 -0.53 21.00
C SER A 83 19.56 -0.54 20.22
N ARG A 84 19.51 0.02 19.01
CA ARG A 84 18.28 0.11 18.21
C ARG A 84 18.27 -0.86 17.05
N VAL A 85 17.09 -1.27 16.66
CA VAL A 85 16.81 -1.92 15.39
C VAL A 85 16.34 -0.86 14.39
N VAL A 86 16.97 -0.84 13.22
CA VAL A 86 16.68 0.12 12.15
C VAL A 86 16.53 -0.61 10.82
N TRP A 87 15.79 0.00 9.90
CA TRP A 87 15.71 -0.44 8.52
C TRP A 87 17.08 -0.41 7.84
N LEU A 88 17.38 -1.44 7.05
CA LEU A 88 18.48 -1.41 6.09
C LEU A 88 18.25 -0.28 5.09
N GLY A 89 19.31 0.42 4.73
CA GLY A 89 19.31 1.47 3.71
C GLY A 89 19.56 0.97 2.28
N GLU A 90 19.55 1.91 1.35
CA GLU A 90 19.86 1.66 -0.08
C GLU A 90 21.27 1.09 -0.28
N ALA A 91 22.27 1.66 0.42
CA ALA A 91 23.65 1.17 0.40
C ALA A 91 23.79 -0.28 0.90
N GLU A 92 22.78 -0.78 1.61
CA GLU A 92 22.72 -2.12 2.17
C GLU A 92 21.80 -3.04 1.33
N GLY A 93 21.46 -2.62 0.12
CA GLY A 93 20.66 -3.39 -0.84
C GLY A 93 19.15 -3.39 -0.55
N ASN A 94 18.67 -2.60 0.41
CA ASN A 94 17.25 -2.53 0.74
C ASN A 94 16.60 -1.27 0.15
N PHE A 95 15.76 -1.47 -0.86
CA PHE A 95 14.93 -0.44 -1.46
C PHE A 95 13.51 -0.55 -0.90
N ARG A 96 13.17 0.34 0.03
CA ARG A 96 11.83 0.35 0.66
C ARG A 96 10.78 0.96 -0.26
N ARG A 97 9.55 0.51 -0.09
CA ARG A 97 8.42 0.98 -0.88
C ARG A 97 8.07 2.42 -0.46
N GLU A 98 8.04 3.31 -1.44
CA GLU A 98 7.60 4.71 -1.26
C GLU A 98 6.11 4.89 -1.53
N GLN A 99 5.38 3.81 -1.79
CA GLN A 99 3.96 3.82 -2.16
C GLN A 99 3.08 4.53 -1.12
N VAL A 100 2.05 5.20 -1.63
CA VAL A 100 0.97 5.79 -0.85
C VAL A 100 -0.18 4.79 -0.77
N VAL A 101 -0.68 4.57 0.44
CA VAL A 101 -1.85 3.73 0.72
C VAL A 101 -2.93 4.55 1.40
N THR A 102 -4.18 4.15 1.23
CA THR A 102 -5.33 4.74 1.92
C THR A 102 -5.76 3.79 3.03
N LEU A 103 -5.83 4.28 4.27
CA LEU A 103 -6.49 3.60 5.39
C LEU A 103 -7.91 4.15 5.54
N GLN A 104 -8.89 3.27 5.60
CA GLN A 104 -10.30 3.62 5.76
C GLN A 104 -10.59 4.00 7.22
N GLY A 105 -11.57 4.88 7.44
CA GLY A 105 -12.06 5.33 8.76
C GLY A 105 -12.26 4.18 9.73
N ASN A 106 -13.05 3.17 9.33
CA ASN A 106 -13.34 1.98 10.14
C ASN A 106 -12.08 1.16 10.50
N VAL A 107 -10.95 1.36 9.81
CA VAL A 107 -9.71 0.62 10.05
C VAL A 107 -8.73 1.45 10.87
N TRP A 108 -8.48 2.70 10.49
CA TRP A 108 -7.50 3.48 11.24
C TRP A 108 -8.03 3.86 12.63
N SER A 109 -9.35 4.02 12.79
CA SER A 109 -9.95 4.32 14.10
C SER A 109 -9.92 3.15 15.08
N THR A 110 -9.64 1.93 14.61
CA THR A 110 -9.56 0.71 15.44
C THR A 110 -8.14 0.35 15.86
N LEU A 111 -7.14 1.14 15.44
CA LEU A 111 -5.76 1.02 15.91
C LEU A 111 -5.65 1.53 17.37
N PRO A 112 -4.60 1.15 18.12
CA PRO A 112 -4.33 1.74 19.43
C PRO A 112 -4.22 3.27 19.33
N HIS A 113 -4.74 4.02 20.31
CA HIS A 113 -4.78 5.49 20.27
C HIS A 113 -3.41 6.12 19.99
N LEU A 114 -2.37 5.69 20.71
CA LEU A 114 -0.99 6.16 20.51
C LEU A 114 -0.47 5.89 19.08
N VAL A 115 -0.92 4.79 18.46
CA VAL A 115 -0.58 4.47 17.07
C VAL A 115 -1.27 5.45 16.13
N GLN A 116 -2.55 5.76 16.38
CA GLN A 116 -3.29 6.74 15.60
C GLN A 116 -2.64 8.12 15.66
N GLU A 117 -2.34 8.62 16.86
CA GLU A 117 -1.68 9.94 17.05
C GLU A 117 -0.34 10.01 16.33
N ARG A 118 0.46 8.94 16.41
CA ARG A 118 1.79 8.91 15.79
C ARG A 118 1.73 8.84 14.27
N LEU A 119 0.84 8.01 13.73
CA LEU A 119 0.70 7.82 12.28
C LEU A 119 0.11 9.05 11.61
N PHE A 120 -0.92 9.63 12.21
CA PHE A 120 -1.72 10.72 11.63
C PHE A 120 -1.39 12.08 12.23
N ALA A 121 -0.11 12.31 12.54
CA ALA A 121 0.38 13.65 12.81
C ALA A 121 0.14 14.58 11.61
N GLU A 122 -0.08 15.87 11.88
CA GLU A 122 -0.33 16.88 10.84
C GLU A 122 0.76 16.85 9.76
N GLY A 123 0.35 16.96 8.50
CA GLY A 123 1.25 16.94 7.35
C GLY A 123 1.83 15.56 6.98
N ARG A 124 1.47 14.48 7.69
CA ARG A 124 1.91 13.10 7.38
C ARG A 124 0.89 12.29 6.59
N PHE A 125 -0.35 12.77 6.53
CA PHE A 125 -1.43 12.15 5.80
C PHE A 125 -2.25 13.19 5.03
N GLY A 126 -3.11 12.73 4.13
CA GLY A 126 -4.05 13.56 3.38
C GLY A 126 -5.38 12.83 3.21
N GLU A 127 -6.48 13.57 3.06
CA GLU A 127 -7.83 12.99 2.97
C GLU A 127 -8.39 13.23 1.57
N MET A 128 -7.98 12.39 0.60
CA MET A 128 -8.40 12.56 -0.79
C MET A 128 -9.73 11.88 -1.11
N TRP A 129 -10.05 10.79 -0.43
CA TRP A 129 -11.20 9.94 -0.74
C TRP A 129 -12.45 10.40 0.01
N PRO A 130 -13.66 10.14 -0.52
CA PRO A 130 -14.90 10.57 0.11
C PRO A 130 -15.21 9.76 1.37
N LEU A 131 -16.04 10.33 2.25
CA LEU A 131 -16.79 9.56 3.25
C LEU A 131 -17.62 8.47 2.55
N GLY A 132 -17.89 7.38 3.24
CA GLY A 132 -18.68 6.26 2.71
C GLY A 132 -18.84 5.14 3.75
N PRO A 133 -19.42 3.99 3.39
CA PRO A 133 -19.61 2.88 4.33
C PRO A 133 -18.33 2.45 5.07
N ASP A 134 -17.18 2.51 4.38
CA ASP A 134 -15.88 2.14 4.95
C ASP A 134 -15.27 3.23 5.85
N SER A 135 -15.75 4.45 5.71
CA SER A 135 -15.26 5.66 6.38
C SER A 135 -16.46 6.57 6.68
N PRO A 136 -17.36 6.16 7.59
CA PRO A 136 -18.53 6.94 7.93
C PRO A 136 -18.11 8.19 8.72
N ALA A 137 -18.99 9.20 8.78
CA ALA A 137 -18.63 10.53 9.29
C ALA A 137 -18.10 10.48 10.73
N GLU A 138 -18.68 9.64 11.57
CA GLU A 138 -18.31 9.43 12.97
C GLU A 138 -16.95 8.77 13.16
N ARG A 139 -16.41 8.08 12.14
CA ARG A 139 -15.06 7.52 12.15
C ARG A 139 -14.04 8.42 11.46
N GLY A 140 -14.50 9.40 10.69
CA GLY A 140 -13.66 10.30 9.92
C GLY A 140 -13.31 9.78 8.52
N ARG A 141 -12.67 10.65 7.73
CA ARG A 141 -12.36 10.39 6.32
C ARG A 141 -11.26 9.35 6.13
N PRO A 142 -11.19 8.69 4.96
CA PRO A 142 -10.06 7.85 4.62
C PRO A 142 -8.77 8.68 4.55
N ARG A 143 -7.67 8.12 5.07
CA ARG A 143 -6.37 8.81 5.18
C ARG A 143 -5.32 8.16 4.30
N ASN A 144 -4.79 8.94 3.37
CA ASN A 144 -3.65 8.58 2.54
C ASN A 144 -2.35 8.83 3.28
N ILE A 145 -1.46 7.85 3.29
CA ILE A 145 -0.24 7.84 4.08
C ILE A 145 0.83 7.02 3.36
N ARG A 146 2.11 7.39 3.51
CA ARG A 146 3.22 6.64 2.90
C ARG A 146 3.48 5.37 3.70
N ILE A 147 3.61 4.22 3.02
CA ILE A 147 3.94 2.94 3.69
C ILE A 147 5.21 3.06 4.52
N ARG A 148 6.24 3.72 3.97
CA ARG A 148 7.50 3.95 4.67
C ARG A 148 7.31 4.65 6.02
N TRP A 149 6.43 5.65 6.08
CA TRP A 149 6.13 6.37 7.31
C TRP A 149 5.43 5.46 8.32
N ILE A 150 4.46 4.63 7.88
CA ILE A 150 3.82 3.65 8.76
C ILE A 150 4.85 2.67 9.34
N GLU A 151 5.70 2.12 8.48
CA GLU A 151 6.77 1.20 8.88
C GLU A 151 7.76 1.83 9.87
N ASP A 152 8.12 3.10 9.69
CA ASP A 152 9.03 3.82 10.58
C ASP A 152 8.36 4.08 11.95
N CYS A 153 7.14 4.62 11.94
CA CYS A 153 6.39 4.88 13.17
C CYS A 153 6.15 3.62 13.98
N LEU A 154 5.68 2.54 13.35
CA LEU A 154 5.37 1.31 14.08
C LEU A 154 6.64 0.62 14.59
N LEU A 155 7.77 0.70 13.86
CA LEU A 155 9.05 0.17 14.31
C LEU A 155 9.57 0.93 15.54
N ASP A 156 9.45 2.25 15.53
CA ASP A 156 9.82 3.08 16.69
C ASP A 156 8.89 2.80 17.88
N MET A 157 7.58 2.72 17.66
CA MET A 157 6.62 2.40 18.72
C MET A 157 6.84 1.00 19.31
N ALA A 158 7.17 0.02 18.47
CA ALA A 158 7.45 -1.33 18.94
C ALA A 158 8.62 -1.35 19.94
N GLN A 159 9.65 -0.54 19.71
CA GLN A 159 10.83 -0.44 20.58
C GLN A 159 10.59 0.46 21.79
N ASP A 160 10.09 1.67 21.54
CA ASP A 160 10.13 2.77 22.51
C ASP A 160 8.89 2.81 23.41
N VAL A 161 7.78 2.23 22.96
CA VAL A 161 6.50 2.22 23.67
C VAL A 161 6.19 0.80 24.17
N TYR A 162 6.22 -0.19 23.28
CA TYR A 162 5.68 -1.51 23.59
C TYR A 162 6.71 -2.54 24.09
N GLY A 163 8.00 -2.24 24.02
CA GLY A 163 9.07 -3.14 24.49
C GLY A 163 9.10 -4.48 23.76
N ILE A 164 8.76 -4.49 22.47
CA ILE A 164 8.70 -5.69 21.63
C ILE A 164 10.13 -6.15 21.29
N GLU A 165 10.38 -7.46 21.34
CA GLU A 165 11.67 -8.00 20.91
C GLU A 165 11.76 -7.98 19.38
N LEU A 166 12.71 -7.20 18.85
CA LEU A 166 12.95 -7.10 17.42
C LEU A 166 14.21 -7.85 17.01
N VAL A 167 14.05 -8.77 16.07
CA VAL A 167 15.12 -9.66 15.62
C VAL A 167 15.43 -9.39 14.14
N PRO A 168 16.53 -8.69 13.84
CA PRO A 168 17.02 -8.58 12.48
C PRO A 168 17.35 -9.95 11.90
N GLY A 169 16.76 -10.27 10.76
CA GLY A 169 16.96 -11.55 10.08
C GLY A 169 15.66 -12.17 9.60
N ARG A 170 15.79 -13.14 8.70
CA ARG A 170 14.67 -13.95 8.24
C ARG A 170 14.20 -14.84 9.41
N PHE A 171 12.89 -15.07 9.51
CA PHE A 171 12.36 -16.10 10.38
C PHE A 171 12.63 -17.48 9.76
N GLU A 172 13.24 -18.36 10.54
CA GLU A 172 13.48 -19.76 10.16
C GLU A 172 12.50 -20.65 10.93
N VAL A 173 11.81 -21.53 10.22
CA VAL A 173 10.86 -22.48 10.83
C VAL A 173 11.65 -23.46 11.71
N PRO A 174 11.36 -23.55 13.01
CA PRO A 174 12.10 -24.44 13.90
C PRO A 174 11.71 -25.90 13.67
N ALA A 175 12.60 -26.83 14.01
CA ALA A 175 12.31 -28.26 13.96
C ALA A 175 11.22 -28.68 14.95
N THR A 176 11.10 -27.97 16.08
CA THR A 176 10.04 -28.13 17.08
C THR A 176 9.52 -26.77 17.51
N TRP A 177 8.22 -26.69 17.81
CA TRP A 177 7.57 -25.46 18.26
C TRP A 177 7.69 -25.21 19.77
N GLY A 178 8.59 -25.94 20.44
CA GLY A 178 8.81 -25.82 21.87
C GLY A 178 9.10 -24.37 22.24
N GLY A 179 8.25 -23.81 23.10
CA GLY A 179 8.42 -22.45 23.57
C GLY A 179 7.72 -21.35 22.76
N THR A 180 7.00 -21.70 21.69
CA THR A 180 6.16 -20.76 20.92
C THR A 180 4.72 -21.22 20.99
N ASP A 181 3.82 -20.33 21.40
CA ASP A 181 2.39 -20.65 21.46
C ASP A 181 1.70 -20.22 20.15
N ILE A 182 2.15 -19.10 19.56
CA ILE A 182 1.58 -18.51 18.33
C ILE A 182 2.68 -18.10 17.36
N LEU A 183 2.54 -18.50 16.09
CA LEU A 183 3.25 -17.93 14.94
C LEU A 183 2.29 -17.10 14.08
N VAL A 184 2.67 -15.86 13.79
CA VAL A 184 1.97 -14.99 12.84
C VAL A 184 2.84 -14.78 11.61
N VAL A 185 2.33 -15.19 10.44
CA VAL A 185 3.01 -15.08 9.16
C VAL A 185 2.52 -13.83 8.44
N ALA A 186 3.38 -12.81 8.37
CA ALA A 186 3.09 -11.46 7.85
C ALA A 186 4.22 -10.94 6.92
N ASP A 187 5.04 -11.82 6.35
CA ASP A 187 6.23 -11.54 5.54
C ASP A 187 5.94 -11.34 4.04
N GLY A 188 4.67 -11.13 3.69
CA GLY A 188 4.23 -10.58 2.40
C GLY A 188 3.79 -11.62 1.35
N ALA A 189 3.43 -11.13 0.15
CA ALA A 189 2.80 -11.96 -0.89
C ALA A 189 3.66 -13.15 -1.39
N ASN A 190 4.99 -13.02 -1.33
CA ASN A 190 5.93 -14.09 -1.67
C ASN A 190 6.51 -14.71 -0.39
N SER A 191 5.66 -14.92 0.62
CA SER A 191 6.03 -15.40 1.95
C SER A 191 6.84 -16.71 1.89
N PRO A 192 8.15 -16.69 2.18
CA PRO A 192 8.90 -17.93 2.35
C PRO A 192 8.40 -18.76 3.53
N THR A 193 7.91 -18.12 4.60
CA THR A 193 7.44 -18.84 5.79
C THR A 193 6.15 -19.61 5.49
N ARG A 194 5.22 -19.04 4.73
CA ARG A 194 4.02 -19.76 4.25
C ARG A 194 4.40 -20.95 3.38
N GLU A 195 5.35 -20.78 2.46
CA GLU A 195 5.81 -21.88 1.59
C GLU A 195 6.42 -23.02 2.42
N ALA A 196 7.26 -22.70 3.42
CA ALA A 196 7.81 -23.69 4.33
C ALA A 196 6.75 -24.42 5.17
N LEU A 197 5.59 -23.78 5.39
CA LEU A 197 4.46 -24.33 6.14
C LEU A 197 3.31 -24.78 5.22
N ARG A 198 3.58 -25.06 3.94
CA ARG A 198 2.55 -25.47 2.96
C ARG A 198 1.77 -26.71 3.39
N GLU A 199 2.38 -27.63 4.13
CA GLU A 199 1.70 -28.83 4.63
C GLU A 199 0.64 -28.48 5.69
N HIS A 200 0.88 -27.41 6.45
CA HIS A 200 -0.02 -26.90 7.50
C HIS A 200 -1.10 -25.94 6.98
N PHE A 201 -0.85 -25.17 5.93
CA PHE A 201 -1.82 -24.21 5.38
C PHE A 201 -2.45 -24.66 4.06
N GLY A 202 -1.86 -25.64 3.38
CA GLY A 202 -2.29 -26.09 2.06
C GLY A 202 -1.76 -25.17 0.95
N THR A 203 -1.99 -25.60 -0.29
CA THR A 203 -1.62 -24.82 -1.48
C THR A 203 -2.76 -23.87 -1.82
N PRO A 204 -2.50 -22.56 -2.01
CA PRO A 204 -3.52 -21.63 -2.49
C PRO A 204 -4.02 -22.03 -3.88
N ASP A 205 -5.33 -22.10 -4.03
CA ASP A 205 -6.02 -22.44 -5.28
C ASP A 205 -6.04 -21.25 -6.24
N ARG A 206 -5.75 -21.48 -7.51
CA ARG A 206 -5.75 -20.46 -8.57
C ARG A 206 -6.99 -20.56 -9.45
N ASP A 207 -7.67 -21.69 -9.46
CA ASP A 207 -8.69 -22.04 -10.45
C ASP A 207 -9.94 -21.17 -10.31
N PHE A 208 -10.25 -20.74 -9.09
CA PHE A 208 -11.32 -19.77 -8.80
C PHE A 208 -11.13 -18.40 -9.48
N TYR A 209 -9.90 -18.08 -9.88
CA TYR A 209 -9.53 -16.81 -10.50
C TYR A 209 -8.91 -17.01 -11.89
N SER A 210 -9.45 -18.01 -12.61
CA SER A 210 -9.06 -18.37 -13.96
C SER A 210 -10.20 -18.14 -14.96
N VAL A 211 -9.82 -17.86 -16.21
CA VAL A 211 -10.72 -17.83 -17.38
C VAL A 211 -10.16 -18.86 -18.36
N ASP A 212 -10.99 -19.79 -18.83
CA ASP A 212 -10.59 -20.86 -19.75
C ASP A 212 -9.38 -21.69 -19.25
N GLY A 213 -9.28 -21.87 -17.93
CA GLY A 213 -8.19 -22.63 -17.29
C GLY A 213 -6.89 -21.83 -17.07
N GLU A 214 -6.82 -20.57 -17.51
CA GLU A 214 -5.67 -19.70 -17.27
C GLU A 214 -5.97 -18.66 -16.19
N GLN A 215 -5.09 -18.57 -15.19
CA GLN A 215 -5.18 -17.56 -14.16
C GLN A 215 -5.05 -16.17 -14.77
N LEU A 216 -6.01 -15.28 -14.51
CA LEU A 216 -5.90 -13.90 -14.96
C LEU A 216 -4.89 -13.16 -14.08
N VAL A 217 -3.82 -12.68 -14.72
CA VAL A 217 -2.75 -11.93 -14.07
C VAL A 217 -2.60 -10.57 -14.74
N GLU A 218 -2.87 -9.49 -14.00
CA GLU A 218 -2.67 -8.14 -14.49
C GLU A 218 -1.20 -7.73 -14.32
N THR A 219 -0.62 -7.15 -15.37
CA THR A 219 0.67 -6.45 -15.26
C THR A 219 0.41 -4.95 -15.11
N VAL A 220 1.00 -4.36 -14.09
CA VAL A 220 0.77 -2.98 -13.69
C VAL A 220 2.08 -2.21 -13.60
N LEU A 221 2.11 -1.03 -14.18
CA LEU A 221 3.19 -0.06 -14.04
C LEU A 221 2.86 0.92 -12.91
N GLY A 222 3.71 0.99 -11.87
CA GLY A 222 3.65 2.02 -10.85
C GLY A 222 4.51 3.22 -11.25
N ILE A 223 3.88 4.35 -11.55
CA ILE A 223 4.50 5.59 -12.02
C ILE A 223 4.52 6.59 -10.86
N ARG A 224 5.71 6.85 -10.30
CA ARG A 224 5.87 7.86 -9.25
C ARG A 224 5.87 9.25 -9.87
N VAL A 225 4.99 10.13 -9.40
CA VAL A 225 4.86 11.51 -9.90
C VAL A 225 4.93 12.53 -8.78
N LYS A 226 5.41 13.74 -9.09
CA LYS A 226 5.28 14.91 -8.23
C LYS A 226 3.81 15.38 -8.21
N GLY A 227 3.36 15.88 -7.07
CA GLY A 227 2.02 16.46 -6.93
C GLY A 227 1.95 17.82 -7.58
N VAL A 228 0.91 18.02 -8.39
CA VAL A 228 0.65 19.29 -9.06
C VAL A 228 -0.72 19.86 -8.66
N PHE A 229 -1.66 19.00 -8.24
CA PHE A 229 -3.01 19.41 -7.84
C PHE A 229 -3.33 18.96 -6.42
N PRO A 230 -4.36 19.57 -5.80
CA PRO A 230 -4.99 19.01 -4.61
C PRO A 230 -5.39 17.55 -4.87
N ASP A 231 -5.11 16.68 -3.90
CA ASP A 231 -5.24 15.23 -4.06
C ASP A 231 -6.68 14.81 -4.42
N GLU A 232 -7.68 15.51 -3.88
CA GLU A 232 -9.11 15.27 -4.12
C GLU A 232 -9.54 15.43 -5.59
N HIS A 233 -8.88 16.32 -6.33
CA HIS A 233 -9.24 16.61 -7.73
C HIS A 233 -8.99 15.41 -8.65
N THR A 234 -8.18 14.46 -8.21
CA THR A 234 -7.80 13.27 -8.99
C THR A 234 -8.80 12.12 -8.83
N VAL A 235 -9.70 12.18 -7.83
CA VAL A 235 -10.68 11.11 -7.57
C VAL A 235 -11.66 10.93 -8.72
N PRO A 236 -12.32 11.98 -9.27
CA PRO A 236 -13.24 11.77 -10.40
C PRO A 236 -12.54 11.20 -11.65
N LEU A 237 -11.31 11.64 -11.91
CA LEU A 237 -10.47 11.15 -13.01
C LEU A 237 -10.06 9.68 -12.81
N THR A 238 -9.81 9.27 -11.57
CA THR A 238 -9.50 7.89 -11.22
C THR A 238 -10.73 6.99 -11.41
N VAL A 239 -11.89 7.39 -10.88
CA VAL A 239 -13.08 6.54 -10.80
C VAL A 239 -13.83 6.44 -12.13
N CYS A 240 -13.67 7.38 -13.06
CA CYS A 240 -14.40 7.38 -14.34
C CYS A 240 -13.85 6.39 -15.40
N GLN A 241 -12.72 5.71 -15.13
CA GLN A 241 -12.03 4.81 -16.07
C GLN A 241 -11.23 3.72 -15.31
N ASN A 242 -10.96 2.55 -15.89
CA ASN A 242 -10.28 1.43 -15.20
C ASN A 242 -8.79 1.22 -15.58
N ARG A 243 -8.18 2.12 -16.35
CA ARG A 243 -6.77 2.03 -16.80
C ARG A 243 -5.77 2.58 -15.79
N TYR A 244 -6.04 3.76 -15.23
CA TYR A 244 -5.16 4.47 -14.30
C TYR A 244 -5.78 4.58 -12.91
N LEU A 245 -4.95 4.40 -11.89
CA LEU A 245 -5.30 4.61 -10.48
C LEU A 245 -4.30 5.57 -9.85
N PHE A 246 -4.73 6.76 -9.41
CA PHE A 246 -3.81 7.67 -8.73
C PHE A 246 -4.04 7.68 -7.21
N ASN A 247 -3.06 7.17 -6.46
CA ASN A 247 -2.98 7.35 -5.01
C ASN A 247 -2.10 8.57 -4.73
N SER A 248 -2.72 9.71 -4.40
CA SER A 248 -2.05 10.99 -4.19
C SER A 248 -1.89 11.36 -2.71
N LEU A 249 -0.78 12.03 -2.40
CA LEU A 249 -0.38 12.66 -1.15
C LEU A 249 0.73 13.69 -1.45
N GLY A 250 0.35 14.86 -1.99
CA GLY A 250 1.33 15.85 -2.46
C GLY A 250 2.20 15.33 -3.62
N GLY A 251 1.61 14.47 -4.47
CA GLY A 251 2.30 13.58 -5.41
C GLY A 251 2.01 12.13 -5.05
N GLY A 252 2.58 11.16 -5.76
CA GLY A 252 2.31 9.77 -5.41
C GLY A 252 2.51 8.82 -6.57
N PHE A 253 1.62 7.82 -6.65
CA PHE A 253 1.76 6.72 -7.60
C PHE A 253 0.53 6.63 -8.48
N ILE A 254 0.71 6.87 -9.78
CA ILE A 254 -0.25 6.48 -10.81
C ILE A 254 0.06 5.05 -11.16
N ASN A 255 -0.83 4.13 -10.81
CA ASN A 255 -0.72 2.77 -11.27
C ASN A 255 -1.47 2.63 -12.60
N MET A 256 -0.84 2.00 -13.59
CA MET A 256 -1.35 1.87 -14.95
C MET A 256 -1.45 0.38 -15.31
N ARG A 257 -2.65 -0.09 -15.65
CA ARG A 257 -2.84 -1.43 -16.19
C ARG A 257 -2.32 -1.52 -17.62
N LEU A 258 -1.56 -2.57 -17.91
CA LEU A 258 -0.94 -2.82 -19.21
C LEU A 258 -1.67 -3.94 -19.95
N THR A 259 -1.73 -3.85 -21.27
CA THR A 259 -1.98 -5.04 -22.12
C THR A 259 -0.75 -5.94 -22.18
N ALA A 260 -0.87 -7.18 -22.66
CA ALA A 260 0.28 -8.06 -22.89
C ALA A 260 1.31 -7.43 -23.84
N GLU A 261 0.87 -6.70 -24.88
CA GLU A 261 1.77 -5.97 -25.78
C GLU A 261 2.49 -4.82 -25.05
N GLU A 262 1.79 -4.07 -24.21
CA GLU A 262 2.43 -3.03 -23.39
C GLU A 262 3.40 -3.63 -22.36
N ALA A 263 3.05 -4.75 -21.76
CA ALA A 263 3.88 -5.46 -20.81
C ALA A 263 5.17 -5.99 -21.46
N SER A 264 5.13 -6.40 -22.73
CA SER A 264 6.32 -6.86 -23.46
C SER A 264 7.31 -5.73 -23.78
N GLU A 265 6.88 -4.46 -23.76
CA GLU A 265 7.77 -3.29 -23.83
C GLU A 265 8.47 -2.97 -22.50
N VAL A 266 8.09 -3.59 -21.38
CA VAL A 266 8.72 -3.38 -20.06
C VAL A 266 10.08 -4.10 -20.01
N VAL A 267 11.02 -3.59 -20.78
CA VAL A 267 12.38 -4.10 -20.94
C VAL A 267 13.38 -3.07 -20.42
N ALA A 268 14.39 -3.54 -19.71
CA ALA A 268 15.56 -2.73 -19.38
C ALA A 268 16.75 -3.15 -20.26
N ILE A 269 17.60 -2.20 -20.62
CA ILE A 269 18.81 -2.43 -21.42
C ILE A 269 20.01 -2.16 -20.52
N GLY A 270 20.78 -3.20 -20.20
CA GLY A 270 22.08 -3.10 -19.53
C GLY A 270 23.22 -2.84 -20.54
N GLU A 271 24.46 -2.91 -20.06
CA GLU A 271 25.66 -2.70 -20.89
C GLU A 271 25.76 -3.73 -22.03
N ASP A 272 25.44 -5.00 -21.75
CA ASP A 272 25.58 -6.13 -22.69
C ASP A 272 24.26 -6.53 -23.38
N GLY A 273 23.20 -5.72 -23.26
CA GLY A 273 21.89 -5.99 -23.90
C GLY A 273 20.69 -6.03 -22.95
N PRO A 274 19.56 -6.63 -23.36
CA PRO A 274 18.34 -6.66 -22.56
C PRO A 274 18.52 -7.40 -21.22
N VAL A 275 17.97 -6.84 -20.15
CA VAL A 275 17.94 -7.45 -18.81
C VAL A 275 16.53 -7.40 -18.23
N GLU A 276 16.12 -8.47 -17.54
CA GLU A 276 14.78 -8.59 -16.96
C GLU A 276 14.64 -7.89 -15.60
N CYS A 277 15.47 -6.90 -15.30
CA CYS A 277 15.61 -6.44 -13.92
C CYS A 277 14.34 -5.81 -13.34
N ILE A 278 13.60 -5.06 -14.17
CA ILE A 278 12.35 -4.41 -13.75
C ILE A 278 11.26 -5.47 -13.54
N ALA A 279 11.07 -6.39 -14.49
CA ALA A 279 10.03 -7.43 -14.42
C ALA A 279 10.31 -8.51 -13.35
N LYS A 280 11.55 -9.02 -13.26
CA LYS A 280 11.94 -10.14 -12.41
C LYS A 280 12.30 -9.72 -10.99
N PHE A 281 13.15 -8.70 -10.86
CA PHE A 281 13.65 -8.24 -9.56
C PHE A 281 12.83 -7.08 -8.97
N ARG A 282 11.76 -6.65 -9.65
CA ARG A 282 10.88 -5.55 -9.24
C ARG A 282 11.67 -4.27 -8.96
N CYS A 283 12.72 -4.03 -9.74
CA CYS A 283 13.55 -2.86 -9.59
C CYS A 283 12.74 -1.58 -9.84
N THR A 284 13.04 -0.55 -9.07
CA THR A 284 12.61 0.82 -9.39
C THR A 284 13.64 1.43 -10.32
N VAL A 285 13.18 2.09 -11.39
CA VAL A 285 14.03 2.95 -12.23
C VAL A 285 13.75 4.41 -11.94
N LEU A 286 14.80 5.22 -11.89
CA LEU A 286 14.74 6.63 -11.49
C LEU A 286 15.30 7.53 -12.60
N PRO A 287 14.84 8.78 -12.71
CA PRO A 287 15.37 9.71 -13.69
C PRO A 287 16.84 10.07 -13.38
N ARG A 288 17.72 9.89 -14.37
CA ARG A 288 19.16 10.22 -14.36
C ARG A 288 19.58 10.73 -15.74
N GLY A 289 20.00 12.00 -15.84
CA GLY A 289 20.51 12.56 -17.10
C GLY A 289 19.56 12.43 -18.30
N GLY A 290 18.25 12.61 -18.08
CA GLY A 290 17.22 12.48 -19.12
C GLY A 290 16.81 11.04 -19.47
N ARG A 291 17.32 10.04 -18.76
CA ARG A 291 16.97 8.62 -18.92
C ARG A 291 16.38 8.07 -17.62
N PHE A 292 15.67 6.94 -17.68
CA PHE A 292 15.25 6.21 -16.49
C PHE A 292 16.16 5.01 -16.27
N VAL A 293 16.87 4.98 -15.13
CA VAL A 293 17.94 4.01 -14.86
C VAL A 293 17.65 3.24 -13.58
N CYS A 294 17.88 1.92 -13.62
CA CYS A 294 17.93 1.06 -12.44
C CYS A 294 19.30 1.19 -11.79
N ASP A 295 19.38 1.71 -10.56
CA ASP A 295 20.67 1.89 -9.87
C ASP A 295 21.36 0.53 -9.58
N ARG A 296 20.59 -0.52 -9.28
CA ARG A 296 21.13 -1.86 -8.96
C ARG A 296 21.79 -2.56 -10.15
N HIS A 297 21.17 -2.49 -11.32
CA HIS A 297 21.61 -3.23 -12.51
C HIS A 297 22.17 -2.32 -13.61
N ARG A 298 22.29 -1.01 -13.33
CA ARG A 298 22.73 0.04 -14.26
C ARG A 298 22.01 0.00 -15.62
N ALA A 299 20.77 -0.45 -15.61
CA ALA A 299 20.01 -0.72 -16.82
C ALA A 299 19.01 0.42 -17.11
N ILE A 300 18.92 0.82 -18.38
CA ILE A 300 18.03 1.87 -18.85
C ILE A 300 16.66 1.28 -19.17
N PHE A 301 15.60 1.91 -18.71
CA PHE A 301 14.23 1.55 -19.09
C PHE A 301 13.99 1.92 -20.56
N LYS A 302 14.03 0.91 -21.43
CA LYS A 302 13.99 1.07 -22.90
C LYS A 302 12.85 1.98 -23.38
N PRO A 303 11.60 1.84 -22.90
CA PRO A 303 10.50 2.69 -23.34
C PRO A 303 10.79 4.19 -23.24
N SER A 304 11.52 4.61 -22.21
CA SER A 304 11.82 6.03 -22.00
C SER A 304 12.81 6.65 -23.00
N VAL A 305 13.54 5.83 -23.76
CA VAL A 305 14.58 6.28 -24.70
C VAL A 305 14.34 5.83 -26.14
N ASP A 306 13.50 4.82 -26.35
CA ASP A 306 13.15 4.30 -27.66
C ASP A 306 12.08 5.18 -28.32
N ARG A 307 12.43 5.83 -29.43
CA ARG A 307 11.50 6.68 -30.21
C ARG A 307 10.34 5.89 -30.83
N LEU A 308 10.48 4.58 -30.95
CA LEU A 308 9.44 3.68 -31.46
C LEU A 308 8.58 3.10 -30.34
N SER A 309 8.85 3.42 -29.06
CA SER A 309 8.05 2.93 -27.94
C SER A 309 6.60 3.39 -28.07
N PHE A 310 5.69 2.42 -28.02
CA PHE A 310 4.26 2.72 -27.93
C PHE A 310 3.77 2.81 -26.47
N LEU A 311 4.53 2.30 -25.50
CA LEU A 311 4.20 2.41 -24.07
C LEU A 311 4.50 3.81 -23.52
N TRP A 312 5.67 4.37 -23.82
CA TRP A 312 6.13 5.60 -23.17
C TRP A 312 5.21 6.82 -23.38
N PRO A 313 4.69 7.08 -24.61
CA PRO A 313 3.69 8.13 -24.79
C PRO A 313 2.47 7.95 -23.89
N ARG A 314 2.03 6.71 -23.64
CA ARG A 314 0.86 6.42 -22.80
C ARG A 314 1.15 6.65 -21.32
N VAL A 315 2.36 6.34 -20.86
CA VAL A 315 2.85 6.71 -19.52
C VAL A 315 2.78 8.22 -19.32
N LEU A 316 3.29 9.00 -20.29
CA LEU A 316 3.27 10.46 -20.23
C LEU A 316 1.86 11.05 -20.33
N GLU A 317 0.97 10.47 -21.15
CA GLU A 317 -0.44 10.88 -21.22
C GLU A 317 -1.17 10.61 -19.89
N GLY A 318 -0.92 9.47 -19.24
CA GLY A 318 -1.45 9.17 -17.91
C GLY A 318 -0.95 10.17 -16.86
N ALA A 319 0.33 10.51 -16.86
CA ALA A 319 0.88 11.55 -16.00
C ALA A 319 0.20 12.91 -16.23
N ARG A 320 0.07 13.33 -17.51
CA ARG A 320 -0.57 14.59 -17.89
C ARG A 320 -2.05 14.63 -17.51
N PHE A 321 -2.76 13.51 -17.63
CA PHE A 321 -4.16 13.40 -17.21
C PHE A 321 -4.35 13.81 -15.74
N PHE A 322 -3.40 13.45 -14.89
CA PHE A 322 -3.35 13.86 -13.47
C PHE A 322 -2.50 15.11 -13.19
N GLY A 323 -2.05 15.82 -14.23
CA GLY A 323 -1.36 17.11 -14.11
C GLY A 323 0.15 17.10 -14.11
N ALA A 324 0.77 15.93 -14.06
CA ALA A 324 2.22 15.80 -14.05
C ALA A 324 2.77 15.91 -15.48
N GLY A 325 3.79 16.74 -15.68
CA GLY A 325 4.55 16.78 -16.92
C GLY A 325 5.60 15.65 -16.98
N PRO A 326 6.31 15.49 -18.11
CA PRO A 326 7.37 14.49 -18.24
C PRO A 326 8.46 14.60 -17.17
N GLN A 327 8.84 15.83 -16.81
CA GLN A 327 9.82 16.11 -15.76
C GLN A 327 9.34 15.75 -14.33
N ASP A 328 8.03 15.62 -14.15
CA ASP A 328 7.42 15.29 -12.87
C ASP A 328 7.34 13.77 -12.64
N VAL A 329 7.74 12.94 -13.62
CA VAL A 329 7.86 11.49 -13.47
C VAL A 329 9.16 11.17 -12.74
N LEU A 330 9.02 10.75 -11.48
CA LEU A 330 10.13 10.57 -10.54
C LEU A 330 10.59 9.10 -10.41
N GLY A 331 9.92 8.17 -11.07
CA GLY A 331 10.34 6.78 -11.11
C GLY A 331 9.27 5.83 -11.64
N ILE A 332 9.71 4.65 -12.08
CA ILE A 332 8.85 3.60 -12.64
C ILE A 332 9.14 2.29 -11.94
N THR A 333 8.09 1.51 -11.69
CA THR A 333 8.13 0.15 -11.15
C THR A 333 7.14 -0.72 -11.90
N VAL A 334 7.32 -2.04 -11.91
CA VAL A 334 6.32 -2.97 -12.42
C VAL A 334 6.00 -4.03 -11.36
N PHE A 335 4.75 -4.46 -11.33
CA PHE A 335 4.30 -5.56 -10.51
C PHE A 335 3.17 -6.32 -11.20
N ARG A 336 3.05 -7.60 -10.84
CA ARG A 336 1.99 -8.49 -11.34
C ARG A 336 1.01 -8.75 -10.22
N LEU A 337 -0.28 -8.76 -10.57
CA LEU A 337 -1.37 -9.00 -9.65
C LEU A 337 -2.12 -10.24 -10.12
N GLY A 338 -2.09 -11.27 -9.29
CA GLY A 338 -2.88 -12.49 -9.46
C GLY A 338 -3.56 -12.81 -8.13
N MET A 339 -4.79 -13.30 -8.21
CA MET A 339 -5.55 -13.72 -7.03
C MET A 339 -5.41 -15.23 -6.83
N THR A 340 -5.35 -15.64 -5.57
CA THR A 340 -5.42 -17.05 -5.16
C THR A 340 -6.39 -17.19 -4.00
N GLN A 341 -6.99 -18.35 -3.83
CA GLN A 341 -7.90 -18.66 -2.74
C GLN A 341 -7.20 -19.57 -1.75
N ASN A 342 -7.16 -19.18 -0.48
CA ASN A 342 -6.67 -20.07 0.58
C ASN A 342 -7.85 -20.82 1.18
N ALA A 343 -7.68 -22.12 1.40
CA ALA A 343 -8.67 -22.94 2.08
C ALA A 343 -8.69 -22.70 3.60
N ARG A 344 -7.56 -22.31 4.19
CA ARG A 344 -7.40 -22.08 5.63
C ARG A 344 -6.41 -20.95 5.91
N PHE A 345 -6.65 -20.21 6.98
CA PHE A 345 -5.77 -19.15 7.48
C PHE A 345 -5.15 -19.49 8.84
N THR A 346 -5.72 -20.47 9.53
CA THR A 346 -5.29 -20.99 10.83
C THR A 346 -4.80 -22.43 10.68
N ALA A 347 -3.71 -22.77 11.35
CA ALA A 347 -3.20 -24.14 11.38
C ALA A 347 -2.62 -24.48 12.75
N GLN A 348 -2.78 -25.74 13.18
CA GLN A 348 -2.01 -26.28 14.29
C GLN A 348 -0.62 -26.70 13.77
N LEU A 349 0.43 -26.16 14.37
CA LEU A 349 1.82 -26.37 13.97
C LEU A 349 2.51 -27.44 14.82
N GLY A 350 2.10 -27.54 16.08
CA GLY A 350 2.53 -28.58 17.02
C GLY A 350 1.46 -28.79 18.10
N PRO A 351 1.72 -29.64 19.10
CA PRO A 351 0.72 -29.98 20.13
C PRO A 351 0.07 -28.76 20.80
N GLU A 352 0.85 -27.70 21.06
CA GLU A 352 0.36 -26.48 21.74
C GLU A 352 0.57 -25.19 20.92
N ALA A 353 1.05 -25.31 19.67
CA ALA A 353 1.44 -24.16 18.84
C ALA A 353 0.52 -23.98 17.64
N PHE A 354 0.06 -22.75 17.40
CA PHE A 354 -0.78 -22.39 16.26
C PHE A 354 -0.14 -21.35 15.35
N GLY A 355 -0.41 -21.48 14.05
CA GLY A 355 0.06 -20.60 13.00
C GLY A 355 -1.09 -19.86 12.33
N PHE A 356 -0.85 -18.60 11.98
CA PHE A 356 -1.84 -17.73 11.34
C PHE A 356 -1.23 -17.02 10.14
N LEU A 357 -1.92 -17.04 9.00
CA LEU A 357 -1.60 -16.20 7.85
C LEU A 357 -2.34 -14.86 7.99
N VAL A 358 -1.64 -13.73 7.87
CA VAL A 358 -2.24 -12.39 7.87
C VAL A 358 -1.65 -11.50 6.78
N GLY A 359 -2.31 -10.38 6.48
CA GLY A 359 -1.84 -9.44 5.44
C GLY A 359 -1.67 -10.10 4.07
N ASP A 360 -0.70 -9.62 3.29
CA ASP A 360 -0.42 -10.15 1.96
C ASP A 360 0.03 -11.63 1.95
N ALA A 361 0.54 -12.16 3.09
CA ALA A 361 0.91 -13.57 3.19
C ALA A 361 -0.34 -14.47 3.17
N ALA A 362 -1.44 -14.01 3.78
CA ALA A 362 -2.77 -14.60 3.64
C ALA A 362 -3.42 -14.19 2.32
N ASN A 363 -3.71 -12.92 2.16
CA ASN A 363 -4.51 -12.39 1.08
C ASN A 363 -3.69 -11.45 0.21
N SER A 364 -2.99 -11.99 -0.79
CA SER A 364 -2.39 -11.17 -1.85
C SER A 364 -3.49 -10.49 -2.66
N LEU A 365 -3.50 -9.16 -2.67
CA LEU A 365 -4.60 -8.35 -3.18
C LEU A 365 -4.39 -7.92 -4.64
N HIS A 366 -5.48 -7.38 -5.21
CA HIS A 366 -5.65 -7.01 -6.62
C HIS A 366 -5.61 -5.49 -6.83
N PHE A 367 -5.85 -5.07 -8.07
CA PHE A 367 -5.81 -3.67 -8.50
C PHE A 367 -7.08 -2.91 -8.07
N TRP A 368 -7.18 -2.55 -6.79
CA TRP A 368 -8.27 -1.67 -6.31
C TRP A 368 -7.77 -0.70 -5.23
N PRO A 369 -8.23 0.56 -5.26
CA PRO A 369 -7.74 1.58 -4.35
C PRO A 369 -8.03 1.24 -2.88
N GLY A 370 -7.00 1.32 -2.04
CA GLY A 370 -7.16 1.35 -0.60
C GLY A 370 -7.71 0.07 0.04
N ARG A 371 -7.39 -1.13 -0.46
CA ARG A 371 -7.79 -2.40 0.19
C ARG A 371 -6.65 -3.16 0.84
N GLY A 372 -5.53 -3.31 0.11
CA GLY A 372 -4.24 -3.88 0.55
C GLY A 372 -4.02 -3.92 2.06
N LEU A 373 -3.64 -2.75 2.58
CA LEU A 373 -3.31 -2.56 3.97
C LEU A 373 -4.52 -2.65 4.90
N ASN A 374 -5.72 -2.23 4.47
CA ASN A 374 -6.93 -2.30 5.29
C ASN A 374 -7.29 -3.73 5.67
N THR A 375 -7.29 -4.64 4.70
CA THR A 375 -7.49 -6.08 4.93
C THR A 375 -6.42 -6.65 5.85
N GLY A 376 -5.17 -6.27 5.63
CA GLY A 376 -4.07 -6.69 6.48
C GLY A 376 -4.21 -6.23 7.93
N VAL A 377 -4.53 -4.96 8.17
CA VAL A 377 -4.77 -4.43 9.52
C VAL A 377 -5.99 -5.08 10.16
N LYS A 378 -7.10 -5.28 9.43
CA LYS A 378 -8.27 -6.01 9.93
C LYS A 378 -7.91 -7.45 10.35
N SER A 379 -7.13 -8.17 9.55
CA SER A 379 -6.65 -9.52 9.90
C SER A 379 -5.80 -9.53 11.17
N ALA A 380 -4.89 -8.55 11.30
CA ALA A 380 -4.05 -8.38 12.48
C ALA A 380 -4.87 -8.08 13.74
N LEU A 381 -5.80 -7.11 13.66
CA LEU A 381 -6.64 -6.73 14.81
C LEU A 381 -7.57 -7.85 15.23
N SER A 382 -8.19 -8.56 14.28
CA SER A 382 -9.03 -9.74 14.57
C SER A 382 -8.26 -10.82 15.34
N LEU A 383 -7.03 -11.13 14.90
CA LEU A 383 -6.19 -12.09 15.60
C LEU A 383 -5.80 -11.58 17.00
N ALA A 384 -5.37 -10.33 17.12
CA ALA A 384 -5.00 -9.75 18.41
C ALA A 384 -6.16 -9.77 19.42
N GLY A 385 -7.37 -9.40 18.99
CA GLY A 385 -8.58 -9.48 19.82
C GLY A 385 -8.95 -10.92 20.20
N THR A 386 -8.76 -11.86 19.27
CA THR A 386 -8.96 -13.30 19.54
C THR A 386 -7.99 -13.81 20.61
N LEU A 387 -6.70 -13.48 20.49
CA LEU A 387 -5.68 -13.88 21.47
C LEU A 387 -5.97 -13.28 22.85
N ARG A 388 -6.28 -11.98 22.92
CA ARG A 388 -6.66 -11.29 24.17
C ARG A 388 -7.87 -11.97 24.83
N SER A 389 -8.92 -12.23 24.06
CA SER A 389 -10.17 -12.76 24.61
C SER A 389 -10.05 -14.22 25.04
N ARG A 390 -9.18 -15.02 24.40
CA ARG A 390 -9.05 -16.47 24.63
C ARG A 390 -7.91 -16.86 25.55
N TRP A 391 -6.82 -16.08 25.62
CA TRP A 391 -5.68 -16.44 26.45
C TRP A 391 -6.05 -16.41 27.94
N ARG A 392 -5.79 -17.53 28.62
CA ARG A 392 -6.02 -17.71 30.07
C ARG A 392 -4.81 -18.35 30.75
N GLY A 393 -3.62 -18.27 30.15
CA GLY A 393 -2.43 -18.97 30.63
C GLY A 393 -2.47 -20.49 30.44
N ARG A 394 -3.28 -20.99 29.49
CA ARG A 394 -3.44 -22.40 29.14
C ARG A 394 -3.37 -22.58 27.62
N PRO A 395 -2.92 -23.75 27.12
CA PRO A 395 -2.85 -24.01 25.68
C PRO A 395 -4.19 -23.77 24.98
N PHE A 396 -4.11 -23.26 23.75
CA PHE A 396 -5.28 -23.05 22.91
C PHE A 396 -5.80 -24.37 22.33
N ARG A 397 -7.07 -24.35 21.92
CA ARG A 397 -7.71 -25.38 21.11
C ARG A 397 -8.05 -24.76 19.75
N ALA A 398 -8.11 -25.59 18.70
CA ALA A 398 -8.50 -25.13 17.37
C ALA A 398 -9.84 -24.35 17.37
N ALA A 399 -10.80 -24.79 18.20
CA ALA A 399 -12.10 -24.15 18.34
C ALA A 399 -12.03 -22.70 18.88
N ASP A 400 -10.96 -22.31 19.57
CA ASP A 400 -10.80 -20.95 20.09
C ASP A 400 -10.58 -19.92 18.96
N PHE A 401 -10.22 -20.38 17.75
CA PHE A 401 -9.90 -19.54 16.59
C PHE A 401 -10.96 -19.53 15.48
N SER A 402 -12.11 -20.20 15.67
CA SER A 402 -13.17 -20.30 14.66
C SER A 402 -13.67 -18.93 14.19
N GLY A 403 -13.81 -17.96 15.11
CA GLY A 403 -14.22 -16.60 14.78
C GLY A 403 -13.20 -15.86 13.91
N HIS A 404 -11.90 -16.03 14.18
CA HIS A 404 -10.85 -15.44 13.37
C HIS A 404 -10.79 -16.07 11.97
N GLU A 405 -10.86 -17.40 11.90
CA GLU A 405 -10.89 -18.13 10.62
C GLU A 405 -12.08 -17.68 9.76
N GLY A 406 -13.28 -17.63 10.34
CA GLY A 406 -14.48 -17.15 9.65
C GLY A 406 -14.34 -15.71 9.15
N LEU A 407 -13.76 -14.83 9.96
CA LEU A 407 -13.48 -13.44 9.56
C LEU A 407 -12.48 -13.37 8.40
N MET A 408 -11.43 -14.19 8.41
CA MET A 408 -10.46 -14.26 7.31
C MET A 408 -11.09 -14.75 6.01
N GLN A 409 -12.02 -15.71 6.09
CA GLN A 409 -12.81 -16.15 4.93
C GLN A 409 -13.72 -15.04 4.40
N GLN A 410 -14.38 -14.28 5.28
CA GLN A 410 -15.16 -13.11 4.88
C GLN A 410 -14.29 -12.04 4.22
N LEU A 411 -13.11 -11.75 4.77
CA LEU A 411 -12.14 -10.84 4.16
C LEU A 411 -11.70 -11.34 2.78
N GLN A 412 -11.40 -12.64 2.62
CA GLN A 412 -11.05 -13.21 1.33
C GLN A 412 -12.18 -13.08 0.30
N TYR A 413 -13.41 -13.43 0.69
CA TYR A 413 -14.57 -13.30 -0.19
C TYR A 413 -14.78 -11.84 -0.62
N ARG A 414 -14.80 -10.91 0.35
CA ARG A 414 -15.04 -9.50 0.09
C ARG A 414 -13.93 -8.88 -0.77
N GLU A 415 -12.67 -9.14 -0.45
CA GLU A 415 -11.53 -8.43 -1.02
C GLU A 415 -10.90 -9.14 -2.22
N LYS A 416 -11.25 -10.40 -2.49
CA LYS A 416 -10.80 -11.11 -3.71
C LYS A 416 -11.97 -11.54 -4.57
N SER A 417 -12.90 -12.32 -4.04
CA SER A 417 -13.97 -12.89 -4.87
C SER A 417 -14.93 -11.86 -5.46
N ARG A 418 -15.26 -10.79 -4.73
CA ARG A 418 -16.05 -9.67 -5.30
C ARG A 418 -15.24 -8.80 -6.24
N ALA A 419 -13.98 -8.57 -5.88
CA ALA A 419 -13.04 -7.81 -6.69
C ALA A 419 -12.72 -8.46 -8.03
N TRP A 420 -12.75 -9.80 -8.07
CA TRP A 420 -12.57 -10.59 -9.27
C TRP A 420 -13.55 -10.18 -10.38
N THR A 421 -14.79 -9.82 -10.02
CA THR A 421 -15.79 -9.28 -10.95
C THR A 421 -15.31 -7.99 -11.64
N THR A 422 -14.48 -7.16 -11.00
CA THR A 422 -13.86 -5.99 -11.67
C THR A 422 -12.75 -6.37 -12.63
N MET A 423 -12.08 -7.50 -12.41
CA MET A 423 -11.09 -7.96 -13.37
C MET A 423 -11.77 -8.56 -14.62
N LEU A 424 -12.94 -9.19 -14.43
CA LEU A 424 -13.71 -9.86 -15.47
C LEU A 424 -14.72 -9.01 -16.23
N MET A 425 -15.02 -7.78 -15.78
CA MET A 425 -15.97 -6.82 -16.39
C MET A 425 -16.89 -7.41 -17.48
N PRO A 426 -17.92 -8.18 -17.08
CA PRO A 426 -18.81 -8.85 -18.04
C PRO A 426 -19.41 -7.85 -19.04
N ASP A 427 -19.63 -8.29 -20.28
CA ASP A 427 -20.34 -7.48 -21.28
C ASP A 427 -21.86 -7.52 -21.08
N GLU A 428 -22.61 -6.94 -22.02
CA GLU A 428 -24.08 -6.86 -21.95
C GLU A 428 -24.75 -8.24 -21.95
N ASP A 429 -24.09 -9.26 -22.51
CA ASP A 429 -24.53 -10.66 -22.54
C ASP A 429 -24.06 -11.45 -21.30
N GLY A 430 -23.32 -10.80 -20.39
CA GLY A 430 -22.78 -11.40 -19.18
C GLY A 430 -21.53 -12.26 -19.41
N VAL A 431 -20.92 -12.21 -20.60
CA VAL A 431 -19.69 -12.96 -20.89
C VAL A 431 -18.51 -12.27 -20.19
N PRO A 432 -17.73 -12.99 -19.36
CA PRO A 432 -16.55 -12.43 -18.72
C PRO A 432 -15.53 -11.91 -19.75
N ARG A 433 -15.23 -10.62 -19.70
CA ARG A 433 -14.18 -9.99 -20.51
C ARG A 433 -13.16 -9.30 -19.61
N GLY A 434 -11.95 -9.84 -19.59
CA GLY A 434 -10.83 -9.26 -18.86
C GLY A 434 -10.58 -7.79 -19.24
N ILE A 435 -10.22 -6.95 -18.26
CA ILE A 435 -9.91 -5.53 -18.51
C ILE A 435 -8.85 -5.32 -19.60
N GLU A 436 -7.90 -6.25 -19.73
CA GLU A 436 -6.90 -6.25 -20.79
C GLU A 436 -7.55 -6.29 -22.19
N ALA A 437 -8.57 -7.12 -22.41
CA ALA A 437 -9.23 -7.24 -23.70
C ALA A 437 -9.88 -5.90 -24.09
N ARG A 438 -10.54 -5.23 -23.14
CA ARG A 438 -11.11 -3.89 -23.33
C ARG A 438 -10.02 -2.85 -23.64
N LEU A 439 -8.89 -2.89 -22.95
CA LEU A 439 -7.74 -2.02 -23.24
C LEU A 439 -7.21 -2.21 -24.67
N ARG A 440 -7.16 -3.47 -25.14
CA ARG A 440 -6.72 -3.83 -26.50
C ARG A 440 -7.73 -3.38 -27.55
N ASP A 441 -9.02 -3.56 -27.31
CA ASP A 441 -10.09 -3.07 -28.19
C ASP A 441 -10.03 -1.56 -28.34
N GLY A 442 -9.78 -0.85 -27.23
CA GLY A 442 -9.55 0.60 -27.20
C GLY A 442 -8.36 1.08 -28.05
N LEU A 443 -7.37 0.22 -28.32
CA LEU A 443 -6.20 0.55 -29.16
C LEU A 443 -6.42 0.30 -30.66
N ARG A 444 -7.32 -0.61 -31.06
CA ARG A 444 -7.43 -1.11 -32.45
C ARG A 444 -8.38 -0.35 -33.36
N GLY A 445 -9.49 0.15 -32.84
CA GLY A 445 -10.53 0.83 -33.63
C GLY A 445 -10.36 2.35 -33.73
N SER A 446 -11.13 2.93 -34.67
CA SER A 446 -11.32 4.36 -34.83
C SER A 446 -12.31 4.91 -33.81
N GLY A 447 -12.35 6.23 -33.65
CA GLY A 447 -13.33 6.88 -32.79
C GLY A 447 -13.41 8.37 -33.06
N ASP A 448 -14.63 8.91 -33.00
CA ASP A 448 -14.84 10.36 -33.04
C ASP A 448 -14.43 10.98 -31.70
N ARG A 449 -13.55 11.98 -31.75
CA ARG A 449 -13.06 12.67 -30.56
C ARG A 449 -14.19 13.34 -29.78
N ALA A 450 -15.15 13.94 -30.47
CA ALA A 450 -16.24 14.66 -29.81
C ALA A 450 -17.13 13.68 -29.04
N ALA A 451 -17.57 12.59 -29.67
CA ALA A 451 -18.33 11.53 -29.03
C ALA A 451 -17.59 10.91 -27.82
N LEU A 452 -16.31 10.55 -27.98
CA LEU A 452 -15.53 9.96 -26.88
C LEU A 452 -15.34 10.94 -25.70
N THR A 453 -15.12 12.23 -26.00
CA THR A 453 -15.00 13.28 -24.98
C THR A 453 -16.30 13.43 -24.22
N ALA A 454 -17.45 13.45 -24.92
CA ALA A 454 -18.77 13.54 -24.31
C ALA A 454 -19.03 12.35 -23.36
N VAL A 455 -18.72 11.12 -23.80
CA VAL A 455 -18.91 9.91 -22.96
C VAL A 455 -18.06 9.97 -21.69
N LEU A 456 -16.76 10.29 -21.80
CA LEU A 456 -15.89 10.34 -20.62
C LEU A 456 -16.28 11.51 -19.69
N TRP A 457 -16.68 12.64 -20.26
CA TRP A 457 -17.15 13.79 -19.51
C TRP A 457 -18.41 13.48 -18.70
N GLU A 458 -19.42 12.86 -19.32
CA GLU A 458 -20.64 12.46 -18.64
C GLU A 458 -20.37 11.55 -17.44
N ARG A 459 -19.41 10.62 -17.57
CA ARG A 459 -18.96 9.78 -16.45
C ARG A 459 -18.33 10.61 -15.33
N VAL A 460 -17.45 11.55 -15.66
CA VAL A 460 -16.86 12.45 -14.65
C VAL A 460 -17.94 13.25 -13.94
N ARG A 461 -18.90 13.83 -14.67
CA ARG A 461 -20.02 14.60 -14.12
C ARG A 461 -20.86 13.75 -13.17
N ALA A 462 -21.23 12.53 -13.56
CA ALA A 462 -21.96 11.58 -12.72
C ALA A 462 -21.18 11.23 -11.44
N VAL A 463 -19.86 11.03 -11.55
CA VAL A 463 -18.99 10.78 -10.39
C VAL A 463 -18.94 12.00 -9.47
N LYS A 464 -18.74 13.21 -10.00
CA LYS A 464 -18.75 14.46 -9.21
C LYS A 464 -20.06 14.62 -8.43
N ALA A 465 -21.21 14.42 -9.08
CA ALA A 465 -22.51 14.51 -8.45
C ALA A 465 -22.65 13.51 -7.28
N ARG A 466 -22.18 12.27 -7.46
CA ARG A 466 -22.19 11.24 -6.41
C ARG A 466 -21.27 11.53 -5.23
N LEU A 467 -20.20 12.29 -5.46
CA LEU A 467 -19.21 12.66 -4.44
C LEU A 467 -19.56 13.94 -3.68
N ALA A 468 -20.48 14.74 -4.20
CA ALA A 468 -20.91 16.00 -3.60
C ALA A 468 -21.32 15.81 -2.13
N GLY A 469 -20.83 16.68 -1.25
CA GLY A 469 -21.09 16.62 0.20
C GLY A 469 -20.34 15.54 0.98
N ARG A 470 -19.57 14.67 0.31
CA ARG A 470 -18.80 13.60 0.97
C ARG A 470 -17.29 13.81 0.94
N MET A 471 -16.82 14.84 0.24
CA MET A 471 -15.41 15.22 0.14
C MET A 471 -15.29 16.74 0.02
N GLY A 472 -14.07 17.26 0.03
CA GLY A 472 -13.81 18.68 -0.15
C GLY A 472 -14.18 19.21 -1.54
N ALA A 473 -13.95 20.50 -1.75
CA ALA A 473 -14.39 21.19 -2.95
C ALA A 473 -13.71 20.63 -4.21
N LEU A 474 -14.52 20.27 -5.20
CA LEU A 474 -14.05 19.80 -6.51
C LEU A 474 -13.97 20.98 -7.49
N PRO A 475 -13.03 20.95 -8.46
CA PRO A 475 -12.87 22.02 -9.43
C PRO A 475 -14.07 22.11 -10.40
N PRO A 476 -14.24 23.26 -11.09
CA PRO A 476 -15.32 23.47 -12.03
C PRO A 476 -15.19 22.55 -13.26
N ASP A 477 -16.26 22.42 -14.04
CA ASP A 477 -16.38 21.44 -15.12
C ASP A 477 -15.34 21.65 -16.24
N GLU A 478 -15.03 22.91 -16.56
CA GLU A 478 -14.04 23.28 -17.57
C GLU A 478 -12.64 22.74 -17.22
N TRP A 479 -12.34 22.58 -15.93
CA TRP A 479 -11.07 22.03 -15.48
C TRP A 479 -10.91 20.56 -15.91
N TYR A 480 -11.97 19.76 -15.79
CA TYR A 480 -11.98 18.36 -16.21
C TYR A 480 -12.04 18.23 -17.73
N LEU A 481 -12.91 19.01 -18.39
CA LEU A 481 -13.06 19.02 -19.84
C LEU A 481 -11.74 19.32 -20.56
N ARG A 482 -10.98 20.33 -20.11
CA ARG A 482 -9.65 20.63 -20.70
C ARG A 482 -8.70 19.44 -20.66
N ARG A 483 -8.73 18.64 -19.59
CA ARG A 483 -7.88 17.44 -19.45
C ARG A 483 -8.32 16.33 -20.37
N ILE A 484 -9.63 16.05 -20.41
CA ILE A 484 -10.19 15.02 -21.29
C ILE A 484 -9.91 15.38 -22.76
N ALA A 485 -10.16 16.63 -23.16
CA ALA A 485 -9.96 17.10 -24.52
C ALA A 485 -8.46 17.08 -24.93
N GLY A 486 -7.56 17.31 -23.97
CA GLY A 486 -6.11 17.28 -24.17
C GLY A 486 -5.49 15.88 -24.35
N LEU A 487 -6.27 14.80 -24.16
CA LEU A 487 -5.79 13.44 -24.34
C LEU A 487 -5.57 13.09 -25.81
N HIS A 488 -4.56 12.27 -26.07
CA HIS A 488 -4.43 11.59 -27.35
C HIS A 488 -5.64 10.69 -27.63
N LEU A 489 -6.11 10.64 -28.89
CA LEU A 489 -7.36 9.96 -29.27
C LEU A 489 -7.38 8.48 -28.84
N LYS A 490 -6.25 7.76 -29.03
CA LYS A 490 -6.11 6.37 -28.57
C LYS A 490 -6.26 6.23 -27.06
N THR A 491 -5.67 7.13 -26.28
CA THR A 491 -5.79 7.10 -24.81
C THR A 491 -7.22 7.38 -24.39
N LEU A 492 -7.86 8.41 -24.96
CA LEU A 492 -9.27 8.73 -24.70
C LEU A 492 -10.18 7.52 -24.96
N ARG A 493 -9.98 6.82 -26.09
CA ARG A 493 -10.74 5.61 -26.43
C ARG A 493 -10.53 4.48 -25.44
N GLN A 494 -9.29 4.23 -25.00
CA GLN A 494 -9.02 3.26 -23.92
C GLN A 494 -9.75 3.62 -22.62
N LEU A 495 -9.76 4.90 -22.22
CA LEU A 495 -10.47 5.32 -21.01
C LEU A 495 -11.99 5.15 -21.13
N VAL A 496 -12.55 5.34 -22.32
CA VAL A 496 -13.97 5.09 -22.58
C VAL A 496 -14.29 3.59 -22.56
N GLU A 497 -13.51 2.78 -23.27
CA GLU A 497 -13.73 1.33 -23.43
C GLU A 497 -13.61 0.57 -22.10
N THR A 498 -12.68 1.00 -21.26
CA THR A 498 -12.44 0.38 -19.94
C THR A 498 -13.55 0.64 -18.92
N GLY A 499 -14.50 1.53 -19.20
CA GLY A 499 -15.61 1.83 -18.30
C GLY A 499 -15.19 2.47 -16.98
N PRO A 500 -16.13 3.00 -16.18
CA PRO A 500 -15.84 3.46 -14.82
C PRO A 500 -15.62 2.28 -13.87
N TRP A 501 -15.02 2.55 -12.72
CA TRP A 501 -14.94 1.55 -11.65
C TRP A 501 -16.35 1.19 -11.15
N ILE A 502 -16.65 -0.11 -11.05
CA ILE A 502 -17.93 -0.65 -10.56
C ILE A 502 -18.03 -0.59 -9.01
N THR A 503 -17.90 0.64 -8.49
CA THR A 503 -17.79 0.90 -7.05
C THR A 503 -19.05 0.55 -6.27
N ARG A 504 -20.22 0.47 -6.92
CA ARG A 504 -21.50 0.18 -6.25
C ARG A 504 -21.70 -1.33 -6.07
N GLU A 505 -21.31 -2.09 -7.08
CA GLU A 505 -21.43 -3.54 -7.18
C GLU A 505 -20.47 -4.24 -6.19
N ILE A 506 -19.28 -3.66 -5.98
CA ILE A 506 -18.31 -4.14 -5.00
C ILE A 506 -18.45 -3.45 -3.63
N GLY A 507 -19.14 -2.31 -3.56
CA GLY A 507 -19.52 -1.71 -2.28
C GLY A 507 -20.52 -2.60 -1.53
N GLY A 508 -20.62 -2.48 -0.21
CA GLY A 508 -21.56 -3.26 0.59
C GLY A 508 -21.10 -3.36 2.04
N ASP A 509 -21.59 -4.36 2.75
CA ASP A 509 -21.27 -4.54 4.17
C ASP A 509 -19.78 -4.73 4.39
N GLU A 510 -19.27 -4.03 5.41
CA GLU A 510 -17.91 -4.16 5.85
C GLU A 510 -17.74 -5.39 6.73
N VAL A 511 -16.60 -6.08 6.55
CA VAL A 511 -16.14 -7.02 7.59
C VAL A 511 -15.69 -6.18 8.78
N ALA A 512 -16.56 -6.13 9.79
CA ALA A 512 -16.32 -5.41 11.03
C ALA A 512 -15.26 -6.14 11.87
N VAL A 513 -14.37 -5.37 12.47
CA VAL A 513 -13.40 -5.87 13.45
C VAL A 513 -13.60 -5.03 14.70
N GLU A 514 -14.19 -5.65 15.72
CA GLU A 514 -14.38 -5.02 17.02
C GLU A 514 -13.29 -5.50 17.96
N VAL A 515 -12.54 -4.54 18.49
CA VAL A 515 -11.48 -4.78 19.46
C VAL A 515 -11.52 -3.69 20.51
N ASP A 516 -11.45 -4.09 21.77
CA ASP A 516 -11.33 -3.13 22.87
C ASP A 516 -9.89 -3.05 23.35
N PHE A 517 -9.49 -1.81 23.63
CA PHE A 517 -8.28 -1.51 24.37
C PHE A 517 -8.68 -1.13 25.80
N PRO A 518 -7.86 -1.45 26.82
CA PRO A 518 -8.13 -1.01 28.19
C PRO A 518 -8.27 0.52 28.27
N GLU A 519 -9.28 1.03 28.99
CA GLU A 519 -9.62 2.47 29.11
C GLU A 519 -8.44 3.36 29.55
N SER A 520 -7.45 2.76 30.22
CA SER A 520 -6.30 3.43 30.82
C SER A 520 -5.15 3.75 29.86
N TYR A 521 -5.38 3.76 28.55
CA TYR A 521 -4.41 4.22 27.54
C TYR A 521 -4.40 5.75 27.34
N THR A 522 -5.10 6.50 28.19
CA THR A 522 -5.03 7.97 28.22
C THR A 522 -3.70 8.42 28.82
N LEU A 523 -2.88 9.05 27.97
CA LEU A 523 -1.66 9.75 28.35
C LEU A 523 -1.92 10.75 29.48
N GLY A 524 -1.05 10.74 30.50
CA GLY A 524 -0.83 11.94 31.32
C GLY A 524 -0.36 13.12 30.45
N PRO A 525 -0.42 14.36 30.96
CA PRO A 525 -0.28 15.59 30.16
C PRO A 525 0.95 15.55 29.23
N ALA A 526 0.69 15.87 27.96
CA ALA A 526 1.61 15.73 26.83
C ALA A 526 3.04 16.18 27.14
N SER A 527 3.99 15.25 27.08
CA SER A 527 5.40 15.58 27.03
C SER A 527 5.76 16.04 25.61
N SER A 528 5.96 17.35 25.48
CA SER A 528 6.58 18.12 24.39
C SER A 528 6.24 17.78 22.93
N PRO A 529 5.84 18.78 22.11
CA PRO A 529 5.55 18.57 20.70
C PRO A 529 6.78 17.99 19.97
N VAL A 530 6.57 16.93 19.20
CA VAL A 530 7.53 16.46 18.20
C VAL A 530 7.86 17.66 17.30
N PRO A 531 9.13 18.02 17.08
CA PRO A 531 9.46 19.18 16.27
C PRO A 531 8.84 19.05 14.88
N ALA A 532 8.06 20.05 14.50
CA ALA A 532 7.43 20.14 13.19
C ALA A 532 8.53 20.09 12.12
N LEU A 533 8.54 19.02 11.33
CA LEU A 533 9.30 19.00 10.09
C LEU A 533 8.53 19.83 9.05
N PRO A 534 9.22 20.51 8.12
CA PRO A 534 8.56 21.37 7.15
C PRO A 534 7.51 20.59 6.33
N PRO A 535 6.42 21.25 5.91
CA PRO A 535 5.37 20.64 5.11
C PRO A 535 5.95 19.97 3.86
N LEU A 536 5.40 18.81 3.50
CA LEU A 536 5.94 17.95 2.43
C LEU A 536 6.01 18.64 1.04
N VAL A 537 5.27 19.74 0.82
CA VAL A 537 5.35 20.59 -0.39
C VAL A 537 4.92 22.02 -0.02
N PRO A 538 5.57 23.08 -0.55
CA PRO A 538 5.00 24.44 -0.47
C PRO A 538 3.63 24.49 -1.16
N ARG A 539 2.65 25.17 -0.54
CA ARG A 539 1.33 25.38 -1.15
C ARG A 539 1.51 26.01 -2.53
N VAL A 540 1.06 25.32 -3.58
CA VAL A 540 0.97 25.89 -4.92
C VAL A 540 -0.32 26.69 -4.97
N ASP A 541 -0.21 27.99 -5.22
CA ASP A 541 -1.38 28.85 -5.44
C ASP A 541 -2.16 28.33 -6.65
N SER A 542 -3.46 28.14 -6.46
CA SER A 542 -4.38 27.57 -7.46
C SER A 542 -4.52 28.42 -8.73
N GLU A 543 -3.97 29.63 -8.76
CA GLU A 543 -4.08 30.58 -9.87
C GLU A 543 -2.89 30.57 -10.83
N GLN A 544 -1.77 29.90 -10.51
CA GLN A 544 -0.58 29.89 -11.36
C GLN A 544 -0.33 28.52 -12.00
N THR A 545 -1.16 28.13 -12.97
CA THR A 545 -0.77 27.06 -13.92
C THR A 545 -1.24 27.39 -15.34
N VAL A 546 -0.59 28.37 -15.96
CA VAL A 546 -0.68 28.56 -17.42
C VAL A 546 0.20 27.49 -18.07
N LEU A 547 -0.42 26.47 -18.66
CA LEU A 547 0.25 25.48 -19.51
C LEU A 547 0.94 26.21 -20.67
N ARG A 548 2.28 26.32 -20.63
CA ARG A 548 3.06 26.75 -21.81
C ARG A 548 2.97 25.67 -22.89
N SER A 549 2.80 26.10 -24.13
CA SER A 549 2.54 25.19 -25.25
C SER A 549 3.77 24.32 -25.55
N VAL A 550 3.53 23.13 -26.12
CA VAL A 550 4.58 22.19 -26.55
C VAL A 550 5.54 22.79 -27.61
N ARG A 551 5.18 23.91 -28.24
CA ARG A 551 6.06 24.62 -29.19
C ARG A 551 7.23 25.34 -28.52
N ASP A 552 7.15 25.63 -27.22
CA ASP A 552 8.14 26.47 -26.52
C ASP A 552 9.30 25.68 -25.89
N VAL A 553 9.34 24.34 -26.06
CA VAL A 553 10.30 23.44 -25.38
C VAL A 553 11.17 22.64 -26.37
N LEU A 554 10.98 22.80 -27.68
CA LEU A 554 11.89 22.24 -28.68
C LEU A 554 12.94 23.31 -29.06
N PRO A 555 14.25 23.01 -29.00
CA PRO A 555 15.24 23.91 -29.54
C PRO A 555 15.03 24.03 -31.06
N VAL A 556 14.72 25.24 -31.51
CA VAL A 556 14.83 25.64 -32.91
C VAL A 556 16.30 25.47 -33.31
N ALA A 557 16.59 24.46 -34.11
CA ALA A 557 17.84 24.35 -34.84
C ALA A 557 17.52 24.33 -36.34
N ASN A 558 17.65 25.51 -36.95
CA ASN A 558 17.71 25.70 -38.40
C ASN A 558 18.99 25.05 -38.95
N ARG A 559 18.84 24.06 -39.83
CA ARG A 559 19.42 23.97 -41.19
C ARG A 559 19.05 22.64 -41.85
#